data_AF-A0A447RYL9-F1
#
_entry.id   AF-A0A447RYL9-F1
#
_cell.length_a   1.000
_cell.length_b   1.000
_cell.length_c   1.000
_cell.angle_alpha   90.00
_cell.angle_beta   90.00
_cell.angle_gamma   90.00
#
_symmetry.space_group_name_H-M   'P 1'
#
loop_
_entity.id
_entity.type
_entity.pdbx_description
1 polymer ?
#
loop_
_entity_poly.entity_id
_entity_poly.type
_entity_poly.pdbx_seq_one_letter_code
_entity_poly.pdbx_strand_id
1 'polypeptide(L)'
;MGIVDTLRKGKVSPDAEPQIHDQAPAIARADAGGAFSLLAYERALPLLLEKARHNGIAALAINRCVHFSALFADIEPLTEAGLVGLACTPSHAWVAPAGGTRPLFGTNPIAFGWPRQDKPPFIVDMATSAAARGEIQLHQRSGKALPEGWGIDSQGQPTTDAAEVLNGAMLTFGGHKGLGAGGNG
;
A
#
# COMPACT_ATOMS: atom_id res chain seq x y z
N MET A 1 -12.28 -13.28 -0.44
CA MET A 1 -11.34 -12.16 -0.27
C MET A 1 -11.98 -11.10 0.60
N GLY A 2 -11.47 -10.99 1.82
CA GLY A 2 -11.92 -10.10 2.89
C GLY A 2 -11.24 -10.53 4.18
N ILE A 3 -11.18 -9.66 5.18
CA ILE A 3 -10.51 -9.90 6.48
C ILE A 3 -10.87 -11.29 7.04
N VAL A 4 -12.16 -11.63 7.06
CA VAL A 4 -12.70 -12.90 7.56
C VAL A 4 -12.21 -14.12 6.75
N ASP A 5 -12.13 -14.01 5.42
CA ASP A 5 -11.66 -15.11 4.56
C ASP A 5 -10.14 -15.33 4.71
N THR A 6 -9.37 -14.24 4.86
CA THR A 6 -7.94 -14.31 5.13
C THR A 6 -7.64 -14.96 6.48
N LEU A 7 -8.40 -14.61 7.52
CA LEU A 7 -8.33 -15.23 8.85
C LEU A 7 -8.69 -16.72 8.80
N ARG A 8 -9.82 -17.08 8.17
CA ARG A 8 -10.26 -18.48 8.04
C ARG A 8 -9.25 -19.36 7.30
N LYS A 9 -8.49 -18.78 6.37
CA LYS A 9 -7.43 -19.48 5.62
C LYS A 9 -6.11 -19.58 6.40
N GLY A 10 -6.05 -19.09 7.64
CA GLY A 10 -4.84 -19.11 8.46
C GLY A 10 -3.69 -18.27 7.90
N LYS A 11 -4.00 -17.32 7.01
CA LYS A 11 -2.98 -16.45 6.39
C LYS A 11 -2.56 -15.28 7.28
N VAL A 12 -3.31 -15.02 8.34
CA VAL A 12 -3.09 -13.98 9.34
C VAL A 12 -3.34 -14.59 10.71
N SER A 13 -2.48 -14.27 11.67
CA SER A 13 -2.72 -14.62 13.06
C SER A 13 -3.81 -13.71 13.65
N PRO A 14 -4.87 -14.27 14.26
CA PRO A 14 -5.92 -13.49 14.91
C PRO A 14 -5.50 -12.92 16.28
N ASP A 15 -4.42 -13.45 16.87
CA ASP A 15 -4.07 -13.34 18.28
C ASP A 15 -2.62 -12.93 18.53
N ALA A 16 -1.81 -12.74 17.47
CA ALA A 16 -0.43 -12.28 17.63
C ALA A 16 -0.39 -10.83 18.13
N GLU A 17 0.30 -10.64 19.24
CA GLU A 17 0.58 -9.33 19.81
C GLU A 17 1.86 -8.75 19.19
N PRO A 18 1.83 -7.49 18.71
CA PRO A 18 2.98 -6.89 18.06
C PRO A 18 4.08 -6.55 19.07
N GLN A 19 5.33 -6.79 18.66
CA GLN A 19 6.51 -6.40 19.44
C GLN A 19 7.06 -5.08 18.93
N ILE A 20 7.03 -4.05 19.77
CA ILE A 20 7.57 -2.73 19.46
C ILE A 20 9.00 -2.63 19.96
N HIS A 21 9.91 -2.25 19.07
CA HIS A 21 11.32 -2.08 19.36
C HIS A 21 11.73 -0.63 19.13
N ASP A 22 12.24 0.00 20.18
CA ASP A 22 13.02 1.23 20.04
C ASP A 22 14.40 0.86 19.46
N GLN A 23 14.56 1.05 18.15
CA GLN A 23 15.69 0.53 17.40
C GLN A 23 16.88 1.50 17.37
N ALA A 24 16.58 2.80 17.30
CA ALA A 24 17.54 3.90 17.27
C ALA A 24 16.83 5.23 17.58
N PRO A 25 17.55 6.35 17.84
CA PRO A 25 16.93 7.63 18.20
C PRO A 25 15.76 8.05 17.29
N ALA A 26 15.91 7.93 15.98
CA ALA A 26 14.91 8.28 14.97
C ALA A 26 14.26 7.06 14.28
N ILE A 27 14.41 5.83 14.82
CA ILE A 27 13.91 4.60 14.17
C ILE A 27 13.17 3.75 15.18
N ALA A 28 11.94 3.36 14.84
CA ALA A 28 11.17 2.34 15.53
C ALA A 28 10.90 1.15 14.59
N ARG A 29 10.83 -0.05 15.16
CA ARG A 29 10.42 -1.26 14.43
C ARG A 29 9.25 -1.91 15.16
N ALA A 30 8.21 -2.27 14.42
CA ALA A 30 7.10 -3.06 14.93
C ALA A 30 7.07 -4.42 14.21
N ASP A 31 7.19 -5.49 14.97
CA ASP A 31 6.99 -6.83 14.45
C ASP A 31 5.56 -7.28 14.73
N ALA A 32 4.73 -7.45 13.68
CA ALA A 32 3.32 -7.79 13.84
C ALA A 32 3.06 -9.29 14.06
N GLY A 33 4.08 -10.15 14.06
CA GLY A 33 3.91 -11.57 14.39
C GLY A 33 3.00 -12.36 13.44
N GLY A 34 2.79 -11.89 12.22
CA GLY A 34 1.85 -12.47 11.25
C GLY A 34 0.43 -11.92 11.33
N ALA A 35 0.15 -10.96 12.22
CA ALA A 35 -1.12 -10.27 12.33
C ALA A 35 -1.31 -9.19 11.25
N PHE A 36 -2.45 -8.51 11.30
CA PHE A 36 -2.66 -7.30 10.51
C PHE A 36 -1.78 -6.14 11.00
N SER A 37 -1.35 -5.28 10.07
CA SER A 37 -0.46 -4.14 10.38
C SER A 37 -1.09 -3.09 11.31
N LEU A 38 -2.43 -2.97 11.32
CA LEU A 38 -3.13 -1.90 12.02
C LEU A 38 -2.83 -1.88 13.53
N LEU A 39 -2.85 -3.04 14.19
CA LEU A 39 -2.55 -3.11 15.63
C LEU A 39 -1.09 -2.76 15.90
N ALA A 40 -0.16 -3.24 15.07
CA ALA A 40 1.26 -2.90 15.19
C ALA A 40 1.51 -1.40 15.00
N TYR A 41 0.82 -0.77 14.04
CA TYR A 41 0.88 0.66 13.80
C TYR A 41 0.33 1.45 15.00
N GLU A 42 -0.88 1.11 15.48
CA GLU A 42 -1.51 1.76 16.63
C GLU A 42 -0.61 1.72 17.87
N ARG A 43 0.01 0.57 18.16
CA ARG A 43 0.91 0.40 19.31
C ARG A 43 2.25 1.15 19.14
N ALA A 44 2.76 1.27 17.92
CA ALA A 44 4.02 1.93 17.63
C ALA A 44 3.90 3.45 17.46
N LEU A 45 2.70 3.95 17.12
CA LEU A 45 2.46 5.35 16.78
C LEU A 45 2.92 6.32 17.88
N PRO A 46 2.64 6.11 19.18
CA PRO A 46 3.13 7.02 20.23
C PRO A 46 4.65 7.18 20.22
N LEU A 47 5.40 6.08 20.08
CA LEU A 47 6.87 6.09 20.02
C LEU A 47 7.36 6.80 18.76
N LEU A 48 6.70 6.58 17.61
CA LEU A 48 7.05 7.27 16.37
C LEU A 48 6.85 8.79 16.50
N LEU A 49 5.72 9.24 17.06
CA LEU A 49 5.43 10.65 17.28
C LEU A 49 6.43 11.30 18.23
N GLU A 50 6.76 10.63 19.33
CA GLU A 50 7.77 11.08 20.29
C GLU A 50 9.13 11.26 19.61
N LYS A 51 9.59 10.24 18.89
CA LYS A 51 10.86 10.28 18.16
C LYS A 51 10.89 11.36 17.10
N ALA A 52 9.82 11.54 16.33
CA ALA A 52 9.75 12.56 15.30
C ALA A 52 9.86 13.97 15.90
N ARG A 53 9.20 14.23 17.04
CA ARG A 53 9.27 15.52 17.73
C ARG A 53 10.65 15.77 18.34
N HIS A 54 11.28 14.74 18.91
CA HIS A 54 12.60 14.89 19.52
C HIS A 54 13.72 15.06 18.49
N ASN A 55 13.67 14.32 17.39
CA ASN A 55 14.77 14.25 16.41
C ASN A 55 14.51 15.07 15.13
N GLY A 56 13.32 15.66 14.98
CA GLY A 56 12.87 16.35 13.76
C GLY A 56 12.36 15.43 12.65
N ILE A 57 12.79 14.17 12.63
CA ILE A 57 12.31 13.11 11.74
C ILE A 57 12.35 11.76 12.46
N ALA A 58 11.44 10.86 12.12
CA ALA A 58 11.53 9.47 12.53
C ALA A 58 10.92 8.53 11.49
N ALA A 59 11.33 7.27 11.53
CA ALA A 59 10.82 6.21 10.65
C ALA A 59 10.29 5.03 11.49
N LEU A 60 9.18 4.45 11.05
CA LEU A 60 8.62 3.21 11.57
C LEU A 60 8.63 2.14 10.49
N ALA A 61 9.27 1.00 10.77
CA ALA A 61 9.20 -0.18 9.93
C ALA A 61 8.26 -1.22 10.57
N ILE A 62 7.19 -1.61 9.88
CA ILE A 62 6.28 -2.68 10.32
C ILE A 62 6.58 -3.95 9.50
N ASN A 63 6.97 -5.03 10.17
CA ASN A 63 7.36 -6.28 9.54
C ASN A 63 6.44 -7.44 9.93
N ARG A 64 6.50 -8.53 9.16
CA ARG A 64 5.68 -9.76 9.33
C ARG A 64 4.20 -9.44 9.51
N CYS A 65 3.66 -8.55 8.68
CA CYS A 65 2.27 -8.12 8.75
C CYS A 65 1.52 -8.39 7.44
N VAL A 66 0.19 -8.37 7.54
CA VAL A 66 -0.69 -8.18 6.37
C VAL A 66 -1.31 -6.79 6.46
N HIS A 67 -1.08 -5.97 5.45
CA HIS A 67 -1.69 -4.65 5.32
C HIS A 67 -2.92 -4.74 4.40
N PHE A 68 -4.02 -4.11 4.81
CA PHE A 68 -5.30 -4.17 4.08
C PHE A 68 -6.14 -2.89 4.12
N SER A 69 -5.64 -1.82 4.76
CA SER A 69 -6.30 -0.51 4.81
C SER A 69 -5.87 0.38 3.64
N ALA A 70 -6.56 1.50 3.45
CA ALA A 70 -6.02 2.59 2.66
C ALA A 70 -4.86 3.25 3.44
N LEU A 71 -3.83 3.73 2.74
CA LEU A 71 -2.67 4.33 3.40
C LEU A 71 -2.97 5.72 3.98
N PHE A 72 -4.01 6.40 3.51
CA PHE A 72 -4.44 7.65 4.15
C PHE A 72 -4.73 7.46 5.65
N ALA A 73 -5.21 6.28 6.08
CA ALA A 73 -5.48 5.98 7.48
C ALA A 73 -4.20 5.88 8.33
N ASP A 74 -3.06 5.57 7.71
CA ASP A 74 -1.74 5.57 8.36
C ASP A 74 -1.12 6.99 8.37
N ILE A 75 -1.64 7.91 7.56
CA ILE A 75 -1.16 9.29 7.44
C ILE A 75 -1.97 10.25 8.32
N GLU A 76 -3.28 10.06 8.40
CA GLU A 76 -4.20 10.94 9.11
C GLU A 76 -3.77 11.20 10.57
N PRO A 77 -3.43 10.17 11.39
CA PRO A 77 -2.98 10.38 12.76
C PRO A 77 -1.68 11.20 12.88
N LEU A 78 -0.78 11.10 11.89
CA LEU A 78 0.45 11.91 11.85
C LEU A 78 0.12 13.39 11.61
N THR A 79 -0.77 13.64 10.66
CA THR A 79 -1.18 15.01 10.31
C THR A 79 -2.03 15.66 11.40
N GLU A 80 -2.88 14.91 12.09
CA GLU A 80 -3.62 15.37 13.27
C GLU A 80 -2.68 15.75 14.42
N ALA A 81 -1.56 15.02 14.55
CA ALA A 81 -0.51 15.33 15.52
C ALA A 81 0.39 16.52 15.11
N GLY A 82 0.08 17.20 14.00
CA GLY A 82 0.82 18.34 13.47
C GLY A 82 2.10 17.98 12.73
N LEU A 83 2.26 16.73 12.30
CA LEU A 83 3.45 16.24 11.60
C LEU A 83 3.18 15.98 10.12
N VAL A 84 4.23 16.10 9.31
CA VAL A 84 4.23 15.64 7.91
C VAL A 84 4.40 14.12 7.91
N GLY A 85 3.65 13.42 7.06
CA GLY A 85 3.68 11.96 6.97
C GLY A 85 4.00 11.47 5.56
N LEU A 86 4.76 10.39 5.46
CA LEU A 86 4.97 9.61 4.24
C LEU A 86 4.85 8.12 4.60
N ALA A 87 4.03 7.39 3.87
CA ALA A 87 3.81 5.96 4.07
C ALA A 87 3.91 5.24 2.72
N CYS A 88 4.57 4.08 2.74
CA CYS A 88 4.69 3.20 1.59
C CYS A 88 4.48 1.76 2.06
N THR A 89 3.73 0.97 1.29
CA THR A 89 3.55 -0.46 1.59
C THR A 89 3.86 -1.30 0.35
N PRO A 90 4.89 -2.16 0.38
CA PRO A 90 5.12 -3.10 -0.71
C PRO A 90 4.00 -4.15 -0.74
N SER A 91 3.50 -4.50 -1.93
CA SER A 91 2.49 -5.54 -2.09
C SER A 91 2.98 -6.71 -2.95
N HIS A 92 2.20 -7.79 -3.03
CA HIS A 92 2.46 -8.92 -3.92
C HIS A 92 2.62 -8.50 -5.38
N ALA A 93 3.47 -9.21 -6.13
CA ALA A 93 3.73 -8.96 -7.54
C ALA A 93 2.47 -9.17 -8.40
N TRP A 94 1.86 -8.06 -8.82
CA TRP A 94 0.64 -8.02 -9.64
C TRP A 94 0.76 -7.09 -10.85
N VAL A 95 1.79 -6.25 -10.89
CA VAL A 95 2.00 -5.20 -11.88
C VAL A 95 3.18 -5.57 -12.76
N ALA A 96 2.98 -5.55 -14.07
CA ALA A 96 4.06 -5.73 -15.03
C ALA A 96 4.88 -4.43 -15.17
N PRO A 97 6.22 -4.50 -15.31
CA PRO A 97 7.01 -3.33 -15.65
C PRO A 97 6.60 -2.78 -17.01
N ALA A 98 6.85 -1.50 -17.28
CA ALA A 98 6.56 -0.91 -18.59
C ALA A 98 7.26 -1.70 -19.72
N GLY A 99 6.48 -2.15 -20.71
CA GLY A 99 6.97 -3.00 -21.82
C GLY A 99 7.13 -4.48 -21.48
N GLY A 100 6.82 -4.90 -20.25
CA GLY A 100 6.81 -6.30 -19.83
C GLY A 100 5.41 -6.91 -19.81
N THR A 101 5.34 -8.25 -19.84
CA THR A 101 4.08 -9.01 -19.79
C THR A 101 3.92 -9.85 -18.52
N ARG A 102 4.96 -9.94 -17.68
CA ARG A 102 4.94 -10.72 -16.43
C ARG A 102 4.88 -9.79 -15.21
N PRO A 103 4.03 -10.09 -14.20
CA PRO A 103 3.99 -9.36 -12.94
C PRO A 103 5.35 -9.39 -12.23
N LEU A 104 5.86 -8.22 -11.85
CA LEU A 104 7.12 -8.08 -11.11
C LEU A 104 6.97 -7.17 -9.88
N PHE A 105 6.11 -6.15 -9.96
CA PHE A 105 5.90 -5.17 -8.89
C PHE A 105 4.55 -5.35 -8.20
N GLY A 106 4.44 -4.92 -6.96
CA GLY A 106 3.15 -4.71 -6.32
C GLY A 106 2.46 -3.44 -6.81
N THR A 107 1.23 -3.22 -6.35
CA THR A 107 0.54 -1.91 -6.51
C THR A 107 1.21 -0.81 -5.70
N ASN A 108 2.13 -1.20 -4.79
CA ASN A 108 3.08 -0.37 -4.03
C ASN A 108 2.58 1.05 -3.79
N PRO A 109 1.48 1.22 -3.02
CA PRO A 109 0.93 2.54 -2.80
C PRO A 109 1.90 3.41 -2.01
N ILE A 110 1.81 4.72 -2.28
CA ILE A 110 2.50 5.78 -1.57
C ILE A 110 1.44 6.78 -1.11
N ALA A 111 1.47 7.12 0.17
CA ALA A 111 0.65 8.20 0.71
C ALA A 111 1.51 9.27 1.36
N PHE A 112 1.09 10.52 1.18
CA PHE A 112 1.72 11.71 1.73
C PHE A 112 0.67 12.58 2.41
N GLY A 113 1.02 13.14 3.56
CA GLY A 113 0.17 14.06 4.31
C GLY A 113 0.91 15.30 4.77
N TRP A 114 0.27 16.45 4.61
CA TRP A 114 0.75 17.72 5.12
C TRP A 114 -0.29 18.37 6.05
N PRO A 115 0.08 18.67 7.31
CA PRO A 115 -0.83 19.31 8.26
C PRO A 115 -1.05 20.78 7.89
N ARG A 116 -2.26 21.30 8.13
CA ARG A 116 -2.60 22.71 7.87
C ARG A 116 -3.25 23.32 9.10
N GLN A 117 -2.79 24.50 9.49
CA GLN A 117 -3.40 25.24 10.58
C GLN A 117 -4.86 25.58 10.24
N ASP A 118 -5.78 25.26 11.16
CA ASP A 118 -7.22 25.54 11.10
C ASP A 118 -7.92 25.02 9.82
N LYS A 119 -7.35 24.01 9.16
CA LYS A 119 -7.89 23.40 7.94
C LYS A 119 -7.68 21.89 7.98
N PRO A 120 -8.52 21.10 7.27
CA PRO A 120 -8.25 19.67 7.08
C PRO A 120 -6.85 19.46 6.48
N PRO A 121 -6.13 18.38 6.82
CA PRO A 121 -4.83 18.10 6.25
C PRO A 121 -4.93 17.90 4.72
N PHE A 122 -3.83 18.17 4.02
CA PHE A 122 -3.70 17.79 2.62
C PHE A 122 -3.14 16.37 2.58
N ILE A 123 -3.95 15.39 2.17
CA ILE A 123 -3.54 13.99 2.08
C ILE A 123 -3.72 13.50 0.64
N VAL A 124 -2.69 12.84 0.13
CA VAL A 124 -2.71 12.15 -1.16
C VAL A 124 -2.36 10.70 -0.91
N ASP A 125 -3.19 9.78 -1.39
CA ASP A 125 -2.99 8.33 -1.33
C ASP A 125 -3.15 7.78 -2.76
N MET A 126 -2.08 7.20 -3.30
CA MET A 126 -2.05 6.71 -4.68
C MET A 126 -1.44 5.32 -4.77
N ALA A 127 -2.06 4.45 -5.56
CA ALA A 127 -1.41 3.24 -6.06
C ALA A 127 -0.44 3.61 -7.21
N THR A 128 0.64 2.86 -7.37
CA THR A 128 1.56 3.02 -8.52
C THR A 128 1.07 2.26 -9.77
N SER A 129 0.00 1.47 -9.64
CA SER A 129 -0.72 0.82 -10.74
C SER A 129 -1.82 1.70 -11.33
N ALA A 130 -2.21 1.42 -12.59
CA ALA A 130 -3.26 2.14 -13.30
C ALA A 130 -4.63 2.08 -12.60
N ALA A 131 -4.86 1.05 -11.80
CA ALA A 131 -6.02 0.90 -10.92
C ALA A 131 -5.65 0.14 -9.65
N ALA A 132 -6.48 0.22 -8.62
CA ALA A 132 -6.35 -0.64 -7.45
C ALA A 132 -6.85 -2.07 -7.76
N ARG A 133 -6.18 -3.11 -7.25
CA ARG A 133 -6.61 -4.51 -7.46
C ARG A 133 -8.01 -4.77 -6.89
N GLY A 134 -8.37 -4.10 -5.80
CA GLY A 134 -9.72 -4.16 -5.21
C GLY A 134 -10.80 -3.66 -6.18
N GLU A 135 -10.50 -2.61 -6.94
CA GLU A 135 -11.42 -2.04 -7.94
C GLU A 135 -11.67 -3.00 -9.09
N ILE A 136 -10.62 -3.65 -9.61
CA ILE A 136 -10.75 -4.70 -10.64
C ILE A 136 -11.63 -5.86 -10.14
N GLN A 137 -11.49 -6.26 -8.87
CA GLN A 137 -12.33 -7.30 -8.28
C GLN A 137 -13.80 -6.86 -8.12
N LEU A 138 -14.05 -5.57 -7.85
CA LEU A 138 -15.42 -5.03 -7.81
C LEU A 138 -16.06 -5.06 -9.20
N HIS A 139 -15.32 -4.71 -10.24
CA HIS A 139 -15.76 -4.86 -11.63
C HIS A 139 -16.07 -6.32 -11.97
N GLN A 140 -15.19 -7.26 -11.59
CA GLN A 140 -15.43 -8.69 -11.77
C GLN A 140 -16.73 -9.16 -11.09
N ARG A 141 -16.92 -8.80 -9.81
CA ARG A 141 -18.13 -9.18 -9.05
C ARG A 141 -19.41 -8.55 -9.58
N SER A 142 -19.31 -7.37 -10.17
CA SER A 142 -20.45 -6.65 -10.76
C SER A 142 -20.68 -7.00 -12.24
N GLY A 143 -19.84 -7.85 -12.84
CA GLY A 143 -19.92 -8.22 -14.25
C GLY A 143 -19.68 -7.04 -15.21
N LYS A 144 -18.99 -5.99 -14.76
CA LYS A 144 -18.70 -4.79 -15.56
C LYS A 144 -17.33 -4.91 -16.21
N ALA A 145 -17.23 -4.45 -17.46
CA ALA A 145 -15.95 -4.29 -18.13
C ALA A 145 -15.07 -3.27 -17.39
N LEU A 146 -13.76 -3.47 -17.44
CA LEU A 146 -12.77 -2.51 -16.97
C LEU A 146 -12.58 -1.37 -17.98
N PRO A 147 -12.18 -0.18 -17.55
CA PRO A 147 -11.62 0.83 -18.45
C PRO A 147 -10.40 0.31 -19.19
N GLU A 148 -10.19 0.79 -20.42
CA GLU A 148 -9.00 0.47 -21.21
C GLU A 148 -7.71 0.90 -20.49
N GLY A 149 -6.64 0.12 -20.67
CA GLY A 149 -5.31 0.44 -20.11
C GLY A 149 -5.10 0.05 -18.65
N TRP A 150 -6.06 -0.65 -18.02
CA TRP A 150 -5.91 -1.13 -16.63
C TRP A 150 -5.05 -2.40 -16.51
N GLY A 151 -5.04 -3.25 -17.55
CA GLY A 151 -4.33 -4.53 -17.50
C GLY A 151 -4.20 -5.24 -18.84
N ILE A 152 -3.49 -6.35 -18.80
CA ILE A 152 -3.22 -7.28 -19.89
C ILE A 152 -3.56 -8.70 -19.45
N ASP A 153 -3.90 -9.55 -20.41
CA ASP A 153 -4.16 -10.98 -20.19
C ASP A 153 -2.85 -11.78 -19.97
N SER A 154 -2.98 -13.10 -19.84
CA SER A 154 -1.84 -14.01 -19.67
C SER A 154 -0.88 -14.09 -20.88
N GLN A 155 -1.33 -13.64 -22.06
CA GLN A 155 -0.54 -13.56 -23.29
C GLN A 155 0.04 -12.15 -23.50
N GLY A 156 -0.21 -11.22 -22.59
CA GLY A 156 0.25 -9.85 -22.66
C GLY A 156 -0.57 -8.96 -23.59
N GLN A 157 -1.77 -9.36 -24.00
CA GLN A 157 -2.66 -8.53 -24.82
C GLN A 157 -3.52 -7.62 -23.93
N PRO A 158 -3.74 -6.35 -24.32
CA PRO A 158 -4.66 -5.47 -23.60
C PRO A 158 -6.07 -6.06 -23.52
N THR A 159 -6.67 -6.01 -22.34
CA THR A 159 -8.02 -6.55 -22.12
C THR A 159 -8.81 -5.68 -21.14
N THR A 160 -10.13 -5.65 -21.33
CA THR A 160 -11.10 -5.03 -20.42
C THR A 160 -11.83 -6.07 -19.57
N ASP A 161 -11.47 -7.36 -19.69
CA ASP A 161 -12.04 -8.43 -18.87
C ASP A 161 -11.30 -8.50 -17.51
N ALA A 162 -12.06 -8.35 -16.43
CA ALA A 162 -11.49 -8.35 -15.08
C ALA A 162 -10.87 -9.69 -14.67
N ALA A 163 -11.42 -10.83 -15.11
CA ALA A 163 -10.87 -12.14 -14.82
C ALA A 163 -9.55 -12.36 -15.56
N GLU A 164 -9.47 -11.95 -16.83
CA GLU A 164 -8.25 -12.03 -17.62
C GLU A 164 -7.13 -11.16 -17.02
N VAL A 165 -7.43 -9.92 -16.59
CA VAL A 165 -6.43 -9.07 -15.90
C VAL A 165 -5.98 -9.68 -14.57
N LEU A 166 -6.89 -10.27 -13.79
CA LEU A 166 -6.56 -10.87 -12.49
C LEU A 166 -5.66 -12.12 -12.62
N ASN A 167 -5.74 -12.82 -13.75
CA ASN A 167 -4.91 -13.97 -14.12
C ASN A 167 -3.65 -13.59 -14.92
N GLY A 168 -3.64 -12.43 -15.58
CA GLY A 168 -2.52 -11.83 -16.28
C GLY A 168 -1.76 -10.83 -15.41
N ALA A 169 -1.74 -9.56 -15.83
CA ALA A 169 -1.04 -8.51 -15.11
C ALA A 169 -1.76 -7.15 -15.16
N MET A 170 -1.59 -6.36 -14.11
CA MET A 170 -2.00 -4.95 -14.07
C MET A 170 -0.91 -4.06 -14.69
N LEU A 171 -1.30 -2.94 -15.29
CA LEU A 171 -0.37 -1.95 -15.84
C LEU A 171 -0.05 -0.84 -14.83
N THR A 172 1.07 -0.13 -15.04
CA THR A 172 1.46 1.03 -14.22
C THR A 172 0.66 2.28 -14.57
N PHE A 173 0.44 3.17 -13.59
CA PHE A 173 -0.15 4.47 -13.87
C PHE A 173 0.80 5.30 -14.75
N GLY A 174 0.27 6.01 -15.75
CA GLY A 174 1.10 6.91 -16.59
C GLY A 174 2.17 6.23 -17.46
N GLY A 175 2.08 4.91 -17.69
CA GLY A 175 3.01 4.17 -18.55
C GLY A 175 4.46 4.29 -18.08
N HIS A 176 5.33 4.82 -18.94
CA HIS A 176 6.77 5.02 -18.69
C HIS A 176 7.10 6.08 -17.62
N LYS A 177 6.11 6.81 -17.08
CA LYS A 177 6.29 7.81 -16.00
C LYS A 177 5.96 7.28 -14.60
N GLY A 178 5.14 6.22 -14.48
CA GLY A 178 4.74 5.66 -13.18
C GLY A 178 5.81 4.85 -12.45
N LEU A 179 6.80 4.37 -13.19
CA LEU A 179 8.07 3.87 -12.69
C LEU A 179 9.07 4.98 -13.02
N GLY A 180 9.63 5.68 -12.03
CA GLY A 180 10.63 6.71 -12.28
C GLY A 180 11.71 6.24 -13.27
N ALA A 181 11.85 6.97 -14.37
CA ALA A 181 12.92 6.96 -15.38
C ALA A 181 13.45 5.60 -15.88
N GLY A 182 13.14 5.29 -17.14
CA GLY A 182 13.84 4.31 -17.96
C GLY A 182 13.66 4.62 -19.44
N GLY A 183 13.92 5.87 -19.84
CA GLY A 183 14.01 6.22 -21.26
C GLY A 183 15.32 5.69 -21.82
N ASN A 184 15.25 4.65 -22.66
CA ASN A 184 16.35 4.29 -23.54
C ASN A 184 16.37 5.30 -24.70
N GLY A 185 17.31 6.24 -24.64
CA GLY A 185 17.94 6.77 -25.85
C GLY A 185 18.93 5.75 -26.41
#